data_AF-A0A7J7E9W0-F1
#
_entry.id   AF-A0A7J7E9W0-F1
#
_cell.length_a   1.000
_cell.length_b   1.000
_cell.length_c   1.000
_cell.angle_alpha   90.00
_cell.angle_beta   90.00
_cell.angle_gamma   90.00
#
_symmetry.space_group_name_H-M   'P 1'
#
loop_
_entity.id
_entity.type
_entity.pdbx_description
1 polymer ?
#
loop_
_entity_poly.entity_id
_entity_poly.type
_entity_poly.pdbx_seq_one_letter_code
_entity_poly.pdbx_strand_id
1 'polypeptide(L)'
;MFLLAITCAYVAKTLSGSYMNSMLTQIERQFNIPTSLVGFINGSFEIGNLLLLIFVSYFGTKLHRPIMIGVGCVVMSLGCFLQSLPHFLMGRYEYESTVSVSGNLSSDSFLCVENGTQIFRPTEDPSECVKEVKSFMWVYVLVGNIIRGIGETPIMPLGISYIEDFAKSENSPLYIGFIETGAIIGPLIGLLLASFCANVYVDIGSVNTDDLTITPTDTRWVGAWWFGFLVCAGVNVLTAIPFFFLPKTLPKEGLTDNAEVTKNDKEEKQKEVKKEKDGITKGKYKHFKFYTIHENVIQFNAFVNMISFMPKYLEQQYGKSASDAIFLMECNKSYMWKISLLAATWLATVRLKYGTLCIKPEEKSLGVGLHTFCTRIFEKIEMFSNRTMYLNSYLVDGFSFSLLIVAGIPAPIYFGALVDSTCLHWGTLKCGESGACRIYDSTNFRYIYLGLPAALRGSSYIPAFSILAILRKRRLPGEDVSSGTMLVEAKLIGKENECKDMHQNSKVLNDDELKTKL
;
A
#
# COMPACT_ATOMS: atom_id res chain seq x y z
N MET A 1 26.94 0.33 7.04
CA MET A 1 26.20 0.67 8.27
C MET A 1 24.90 1.40 8.01
N PHE A 2 24.90 2.59 7.39
CA PHE A 2 23.66 3.33 7.09
C PHE A 2 22.62 2.47 6.36
N LEU A 3 23.03 1.75 5.29
CA LEU A 3 22.15 0.85 4.55
C LEU A 3 21.45 -0.20 5.43
N LEU A 4 22.18 -0.82 6.35
CA LEU A 4 21.61 -1.79 7.28
C LEU A 4 20.60 -1.11 8.23
N ALA A 5 20.96 0.04 8.80
CA ALA A 5 20.10 0.79 9.71
C ALA A 5 18.79 1.23 9.02
N ILE A 6 18.86 1.72 7.78
CA ILE A 6 17.68 2.13 7.03
C ILE A 6 16.82 0.95 6.59
N THR A 7 17.42 -0.19 6.20
CA THR A 7 16.64 -1.41 5.94
C THR A 7 15.94 -1.90 7.21
N CYS A 8 16.61 -1.90 8.37
CA CYS A 8 15.97 -2.27 9.64
C CYS A 8 14.84 -1.31 10.03
N ALA A 9 15.03 0.00 9.89
CA ALA A 9 13.97 0.99 10.13
C ALA A 9 12.79 0.83 9.15
N TYR A 10 13.07 0.47 7.89
CA TYR A 10 12.04 0.20 6.90
C TYR A 10 11.24 -1.06 7.22
N VAL A 11 11.89 -2.13 7.70
CA VAL A 11 11.23 -3.33 8.23
C VAL A 11 10.37 -2.99 9.45
N ALA A 12 10.88 -2.17 10.38
CA ALA A 12 10.17 -1.80 11.60
C ALA A 12 8.91 -0.97 11.33
N LYS A 13 8.98 -0.01 10.40
CA LYS A 13 7.80 0.80 10.03
C LYS A 13 6.72 -0.05 9.37
N THR A 14 7.08 -0.96 8.46
CA THR A 14 6.11 -1.77 7.70
C THR A 14 5.50 -2.86 8.57
N LEU A 15 6.27 -3.40 9.51
CA LEU A 15 5.79 -4.25 10.61
C LEU A 15 4.72 -3.53 11.46
N SER A 16 5.02 -2.29 11.89
CA SER A 16 4.09 -1.51 12.71
C SER A 16 2.80 -1.19 11.93
N GLY A 17 2.92 -0.87 10.64
CA GLY A 17 1.78 -0.61 9.76
C GLY A 17 0.93 -1.85 9.50
N SER A 18 1.53 -3.03 9.29
CA SER A 18 0.78 -4.26 9.07
C SER A 18 0.07 -4.74 10.34
N TYR A 19 0.70 -4.58 11.50
CA TYR A 19 0.09 -4.89 12.80
C TYR A 19 -1.17 -4.05 13.06
N MET A 20 -1.08 -2.72 12.91
CA MET A 20 -2.22 -1.80 13.08
C MET A 20 -3.41 -2.20 12.19
N ASN A 21 -3.17 -2.40 10.90
CA ASN A 21 -4.22 -2.77 9.94
C ASN A 21 -4.90 -4.10 10.29
N SER A 22 -4.17 -5.02 10.90
CA SER A 22 -4.68 -6.36 11.22
C SER A 22 -5.47 -6.39 12.53
N MET A 23 -5.18 -5.47 13.45
CA MET A 23 -5.86 -5.36 14.74
C MET A 23 -7.13 -4.49 14.69
N LEU A 24 -7.46 -3.89 13.54
CA LEU A 24 -8.65 -3.03 13.39
C LEU A 24 -9.95 -3.71 13.83
N THR A 25 -10.14 -4.99 13.49
CA THR A 25 -11.34 -5.75 13.91
C THR A 25 -11.39 -5.99 15.41
N GLN A 26 -10.23 -6.13 16.07
CA GLN A 26 -10.14 -6.29 17.52
C GLN A 26 -10.45 -4.97 18.24
N ILE A 27 -9.90 -3.86 17.73
CA ILE A 27 -10.17 -2.50 18.21
C ILE A 27 -11.66 -2.17 18.05
N GLU A 28 -12.25 -2.51 16.91
CA GLU A 28 -13.68 -2.34 16.65
C GLU A 28 -14.54 -3.02 17.73
N ARG A 29 -14.26 -4.30 18.00
CA ARG A 29 -14.98 -5.11 18.99
C ARG A 29 -14.75 -4.61 20.42
N GLN A 30 -13.51 -4.24 20.75
CA GLN A 30 -13.12 -3.73 22.08
C GLN A 30 -13.87 -2.45 22.44
N PHE A 31 -13.91 -1.47 21.53
CA PHE A 31 -14.54 -0.18 21.78
C PHE A 31 -16.03 -0.15 21.39
N ASN A 32 -16.53 -1.24 20.79
CA ASN A 32 -17.90 -1.36 20.30
C ASN A 32 -18.29 -0.18 19.39
N ILE A 33 -17.42 0.14 18.42
CA ILE A 33 -17.56 1.28 17.49
C ILE A 33 -17.97 0.84 16.08
N PRO A 34 -18.65 1.69 15.28
CA PRO A 34 -19.02 1.36 13.90
C PRO A 34 -17.79 1.25 12.98
N THR A 35 -17.91 0.47 11.90
CA THR A 35 -16.81 0.22 10.94
C THR A 35 -16.33 1.50 10.26
N SER A 36 -17.24 2.44 9.99
CA SER A 36 -16.92 3.78 9.47
C SER A 36 -15.95 4.55 10.36
N LEU A 37 -16.10 4.48 11.69
CA LEU A 37 -15.21 5.12 12.65
C LEU A 37 -13.84 4.41 12.71
N VAL A 38 -13.82 3.08 12.62
CA VAL A 38 -12.57 2.31 12.46
C VAL A 38 -11.83 2.71 11.18
N GLY A 39 -12.56 2.92 10.09
CA GLY A 39 -12.03 3.47 8.85
C GLY A 39 -11.38 4.84 9.04
N PHE A 40 -12.00 5.72 9.84
CA PHE A 40 -11.41 7.01 10.20
C PHE A 40 -10.15 6.88 11.05
N ILE A 41 -10.14 5.96 12.03
CA ILE A 41 -8.93 5.65 12.82
C ILE A 41 -7.81 5.18 11.89
N ASN A 42 -8.09 4.30 10.93
CA ASN A 42 -7.07 3.84 9.98
C ASN A 42 -6.55 4.99 9.10
N GLY A 43 -7.46 5.80 8.53
CA GLY A 43 -7.12 6.95 7.69
C GLY A 43 -6.35 8.06 8.42
N SER A 44 -6.45 8.15 9.76
CA SER A 44 -5.74 9.15 10.56
C SER A 44 -4.22 9.05 10.48
N PHE A 45 -3.66 7.87 10.17
CA PHE A 45 -2.24 7.72 9.87
C PHE A 45 -1.80 8.61 8.69
N GLU A 46 -2.59 8.63 7.62
CA GLU A 46 -2.28 9.45 6.45
C GLU A 46 -2.43 10.93 6.74
N ILE A 47 -3.36 11.31 7.63
CA ILE A 47 -3.46 12.70 8.12
C ILE A 47 -2.13 13.11 8.77
N GLY A 48 -1.59 12.29 9.67
CA GLY A 48 -0.30 12.55 10.31
C GLY A 48 0.86 12.64 9.32
N ASN A 49 0.91 11.71 8.36
CA ASN A 49 1.96 11.65 7.36
C ASN A 49 1.95 12.91 6.45
N LEU A 50 0.77 13.32 5.98
CA LEU A 50 0.60 14.49 5.11
C LEU A 50 0.99 15.81 5.78
N LEU A 51 0.76 15.94 7.10
CA LEU A 51 1.13 17.14 7.86
C LEU A 51 2.63 17.42 7.82
N LEU A 52 3.46 16.36 7.88
CA LEU A 52 4.92 16.51 7.94
C LEU A 52 5.59 16.32 6.57
N LEU A 53 4.93 15.69 5.59
CA LEU A 53 5.54 15.33 4.29
C LEU A 53 6.12 16.55 3.56
N ILE A 54 5.33 17.62 3.41
CA ILE A 54 5.78 18.84 2.72
C ILE A 54 6.98 19.47 3.45
N PHE A 55 6.93 19.48 4.78
CA PHE A 55 7.99 20.04 5.61
C PHE A 55 9.30 19.26 5.45
N VAL A 56 9.24 17.93 5.50
CA VAL A 56 10.39 17.04 5.33
C VAL A 56 10.96 17.12 3.92
N SER A 57 10.13 17.15 2.88
CA SER A 57 10.61 17.26 1.49
C SER A 57 11.33 18.58 1.24
N TYR A 58 10.89 19.68 1.84
CA TYR A 58 11.52 20.99 1.67
C TYR A 58 12.77 21.20 2.56
N PHE A 59 12.66 20.93 3.87
CA PHE A 59 13.73 21.21 4.84
C PHE A 59 14.67 20.04 5.08
N GLY A 60 14.24 18.81 4.83
CA GLY A 60 15.00 17.60 5.15
C GLY A 60 16.32 17.47 4.39
N THR A 61 16.43 18.09 3.20
CA THR A 61 17.70 18.14 2.45
C THR A 61 18.75 19.05 3.07
N LYS A 62 18.35 20.00 3.92
CA LYS A 62 19.22 20.99 4.59
C LYS A 62 19.66 20.55 6.00
N LEU A 63 18.88 19.68 6.63
CA LEU A 63 19.12 19.17 7.98
C LEU A 63 20.01 17.92 7.97
N HIS A 64 20.40 17.47 9.16
CA HIS A 64 21.17 16.24 9.34
C HIS A 64 20.28 15.01 9.10
N ARG A 65 20.19 14.54 7.85
CA ARG A 65 19.24 13.50 7.40
C ARG A 65 19.19 12.25 8.29
N PRO A 66 20.31 11.59 8.66
CA PRO A 66 20.27 10.44 9.57
C PRO A 66 19.56 10.74 10.91
N ILE A 67 19.92 11.83 11.59
CA ILE A 67 19.28 12.23 12.86
C ILE A 67 17.78 12.48 12.67
N MET A 68 17.35 13.12 11.57
CA MET A 68 15.94 13.32 11.28
C MET A 68 15.19 11.99 11.11
N ILE A 69 15.81 10.98 10.47
CA ILE A 69 15.25 9.62 10.36
C ILE A 69 15.15 8.99 11.76
N GLY A 70 16.20 9.08 12.58
CA GLY A 70 16.21 8.57 13.95
C GLY A 70 15.13 9.21 14.83
N VAL A 71 14.96 10.53 14.77
CA VAL A 71 13.87 11.24 15.45
C VAL A 71 12.51 10.75 14.96
N GLY A 72 12.34 10.53 13.65
CA GLY A 72 11.13 9.94 13.08
C GLY A 72 10.80 8.56 13.68
N CYS A 73 11.79 7.67 13.78
CA CYS A 73 11.62 6.35 14.41
C CYS A 73 11.20 6.44 15.90
N VAL A 74 11.75 7.40 16.66
CA VAL A 74 11.36 7.63 18.06
C VAL A 74 9.93 8.17 18.16
N VAL A 75 9.55 9.14 17.32
CA VAL A 75 8.18 9.67 17.26
C VAL A 75 7.19 8.56 16.87
N MET A 76 7.55 7.73 15.90
CA MET A 76 6.74 6.58 15.50
C MET A 76 6.54 5.59 16.66
N SER A 77 7.59 5.33 17.44
CA SER A 77 7.50 4.49 18.65
C SER A 77 6.56 5.07 19.69
N LEU A 78 6.63 6.39 19.94
CA LEU A 78 5.69 7.08 20.84
C LEU A 78 4.24 6.91 20.39
N GLY A 79 3.99 6.98 19.08
CA GLY A 79 2.68 6.69 18.49
C GLY A 79 2.19 5.27 18.80
N CYS A 80 3.03 4.26 18.60
CA CYS A 80 2.71 2.86 18.92
C CYS A 80 2.46 2.66 20.43
N PHE A 81 3.24 3.29 21.29
CA PHE A 81 3.01 3.22 22.74
C PHE A 81 1.65 3.81 23.13
N LEU A 82 1.31 4.99 22.59
CA LEU A 82 0.01 5.63 22.83
C LEU A 82 -1.17 4.78 22.34
N GLN A 83 -1.00 4.01 21.26
CA GLN A 83 -2.02 3.07 20.79
C GLN A 83 -2.29 1.97 21.80
N SER A 84 -1.27 1.47 22.52
CA SER A 84 -1.44 0.43 23.56
C SER A 84 -2.03 0.95 24.87
N LEU A 85 -1.94 2.27 25.11
CA LEU A 85 -2.29 2.90 26.38
C LEU A 85 -3.74 2.66 26.86
N PRO A 86 -4.78 2.62 25.99
CA PRO A 86 -6.15 2.38 26.43
C PRO A 86 -6.33 1.10 27.24
N HIS A 87 -5.62 0.03 26.88
CA HIS A 87 -5.75 -1.23 27.61
C HIS A 87 -5.35 -1.09 29.09
N PHE A 88 -4.31 -0.32 29.38
CA PHE A 88 -3.84 -0.09 30.75
C PHE A 88 -4.69 0.89 31.54
N LEU A 89 -5.41 1.79 30.85
CA LEU A 89 -6.31 2.76 31.46
C LEU A 89 -7.73 2.21 31.66
N MET A 90 -8.09 1.19 30.88
CA MET A 90 -9.39 0.55 30.93
C MET A 90 -9.39 -0.61 31.94
N GLY A 91 -10.55 -0.82 32.58
CA GLY A 91 -10.79 -2.05 33.34
C GLY A 91 -11.03 -3.26 32.40
N ARG A 92 -11.34 -4.41 33.00
CA ARG A 92 -11.59 -5.67 32.29
C ARG A 92 -12.61 -5.52 31.16
N TYR A 93 -12.40 -6.29 30.09
CA TYR A 93 -13.33 -6.40 28.98
C TYR A 93 -14.58 -7.19 29.41
N GLU A 94 -15.73 -6.52 29.37
CA GLU A 94 -17.03 -7.13 29.66
C GLU A 94 -17.71 -7.45 28.33
N TYR A 95 -18.08 -8.71 28.15
CA TYR A 95 -18.87 -9.15 27.00
C TYR A 95 -20.27 -9.58 27.45
N GLU A 96 -21.27 -9.29 26.63
CA GLU A 96 -22.65 -9.67 26.90
C GLU A 96 -22.77 -11.20 26.85
N SER A 97 -22.92 -11.80 28.03
CA SER A 97 -23.22 -13.21 28.17
C SER A 97 -24.72 -13.37 27.99
N THR A 98 -25.14 -14.01 26.90
CA THR A 98 -26.48 -14.60 26.88
C THR A 98 -26.55 -15.59 28.05
N VAL A 99 -27.56 -15.43 28.89
CA VAL A 99 -27.94 -16.24 30.06
C VAL A 99 -27.38 -15.78 31.41
N SER A 100 -28.12 -14.87 32.07
CA SER A 100 -28.29 -14.91 33.52
C SER A 100 -29.15 -16.12 33.88
N VAL A 101 -28.52 -17.26 34.24
CA VAL A 101 -29.27 -18.38 34.83
C VAL A 101 -29.68 -17.96 36.24
N SER A 102 -30.84 -17.34 36.37
CA SER A 102 -31.59 -17.32 37.62
C SER A 102 -32.85 -18.16 37.43
N GLY A 103 -32.72 -19.46 37.70
CA GLY A 103 -33.85 -20.39 37.78
C GLY A 103 -33.56 -21.72 37.10
N ASN A 104 -33.49 -22.79 37.90
CA ASN A 104 -33.43 -24.18 37.46
C ASN A 104 -34.52 -24.48 36.42
N LEU A 105 -34.16 -24.58 35.14
CA LEU A 105 -34.94 -25.34 34.16
C LEU A 105 -34.01 -26.28 33.41
N SER A 106 -34.34 -27.56 33.50
CA SER A 106 -33.68 -28.71 32.89
C SER A 106 -33.66 -28.65 31.36
N SER A 107 -32.52 -29.07 30.82
CA SER A 107 -32.18 -29.57 29.48
C SER A 107 -33.14 -29.38 28.29
N ASP A 108 -32.54 -28.94 27.19
CA ASP A 108 -33.01 -29.01 25.80
C ASP A 108 -34.18 -28.13 25.38
N SER A 109 -33.90 -26.87 25.00
CA SER A 109 -34.50 -26.23 23.82
C SER A 109 -33.94 -24.82 23.59
N PHE A 110 -32.91 -24.73 22.74
CA PHE A 110 -32.52 -23.46 22.10
C PHE A 110 -33.44 -23.25 20.88
N LEU A 111 -34.62 -22.68 21.11
CA LEU A 111 -35.52 -22.21 20.05
C LEU A 111 -36.02 -20.81 20.42
N CYS A 112 -35.97 -19.88 19.46
CA CYS A 112 -36.49 -18.53 19.63
C CYS A 112 -38.00 -18.59 19.89
N VAL A 113 -38.42 -18.29 21.12
CA VAL A 113 -39.83 -18.18 21.49
C VAL A 113 -40.32 -16.77 21.19
N GLU A 114 -41.08 -16.62 20.10
CA GLU A 114 -41.74 -15.38 19.68
C GLU A 114 -43.06 -15.14 20.45
N ASN A 115 -43.11 -15.39 21.75
CA ASN A 115 -44.23 -14.96 22.60
C ASN A 115 -43.89 -15.15 24.09
N GLY A 116 -43.26 -14.14 24.67
CA GLY A 116 -43.13 -14.00 26.11
C GLY A 116 -43.24 -12.52 26.45
N THR A 117 -44.30 -12.14 27.16
CA THR A 117 -44.45 -10.81 27.75
C THR A 117 -43.31 -10.59 28.74
N GLN A 118 -42.26 -9.91 28.27
CA GLN A 118 -41.13 -9.54 29.11
C GLN A 118 -41.61 -8.56 30.17
N ILE A 119 -41.51 -8.98 31.44
CA ILE A 119 -41.58 -8.09 32.59
C ILE A 119 -40.32 -7.22 32.52
N PHE A 120 -40.42 -6.08 31.82
CA PHE A 120 -39.47 -5.00 31.97
C PHE A 120 -39.52 -4.54 33.43
N ARG A 121 -38.44 -4.75 34.18
CA ARG A 121 -38.20 -3.94 35.38
C ARG A 121 -37.99 -2.50 34.90
N PRO A 122 -38.80 -1.53 35.35
CA PRO A 122 -38.65 -0.15 34.92
C PRO A 122 -37.46 0.53 35.61
N THR A 123 -36.70 1.26 34.79
CA THR A 123 -35.91 2.48 35.08
C THR A 123 -34.73 2.39 36.05
N GLU A 124 -33.51 2.27 35.48
CA GLU A 124 -32.57 3.37 35.67
C GLU A 124 -33.07 4.56 34.84
N ASP A 125 -33.04 5.74 35.43
CA ASP A 125 -33.62 6.98 34.90
C ASP A 125 -32.94 7.36 33.55
N PRO A 126 -33.67 7.71 32.47
CA PRO A 126 -33.07 8.11 31.17
C PRO A 126 -32.23 9.39 31.24
N SER A 127 -32.27 10.10 32.38
CA SER A 127 -31.60 11.37 32.63
C SER A 127 -30.17 11.24 33.16
N GLU A 128 -29.76 10.05 33.63
CA GLU A 128 -28.38 9.76 34.09
C GLU A 128 -27.69 8.68 33.24
N CYS A 129 -27.91 8.67 31.92
CA CYS A 129 -26.94 8.04 31.02
C CYS A 129 -25.63 8.85 31.08
N VAL A 130 -24.77 8.54 32.04
CA VAL A 130 -23.38 8.96 32.00
C VAL A 130 -22.75 8.16 30.87
N LYS A 131 -22.50 8.81 29.72
CA LYS A 131 -21.65 8.22 28.67
C LYS A 131 -20.33 7.84 29.34
N GLU A 132 -20.14 6.55 29.59
CA GLU A 132 -18.95 6.04 30.28
C GLU A 132 -17.71 6.58 29.55
N VAL A 133 -16.75 7.12 30.31
CA VAL A 133 -15.46 7.64 29.81
C VAL A 133 -14.72 6.61 28.94
N LYS A 134 -15.04 5.32 29.09
CA LYS A 134 -14.59 4.21 28.21
C LYS A 134 -14.96 4.39 26.74
N SER A 135 -16.05 5.09 26.42
CA SER A 135 -16.57 5.32 25.06
C SER A 135 -15.67 6.22 24.19
N PHE A 136 -14.78 7.02 24.78
CA PHE A 136 -13.85 7.91 24.05
C PHE A 136 -12.40 7.41 24.04
N MET A 137 -12.09 6.26 24.64
CA MET A 137 -10.71 5.77 24.74
C MET A 137 -10.09 5.40 23.39
N TRP A 138 -10.90 5.15 22.35
CA TRP A 138 -10.44 4.99 20.97
C TRP A 138 -9.71 6.25 20.43
N VAL A 139 -9.90 7.42 21.04
CA VAL A 139 -9.19 8.66 20.69
C VAL A 139 -7.67 8.52 20.89
N TYR A 140 -7.22 7.76 21.90
CA TYR A 140 -5.79 7.48 22.07
C TYR A 140 -5.22 6.67 20.91
N VAL A 141 -5.98 5.69 20.40
CA VAL A 141 -5.60 4.91 19.22
C VAL A 141 -5.51 5.81 18.00
N LEU A 142 -6.47 6.73 17.84
CA LEU A 142 -6.48 7.73 16.77
C LEU A 142 -5.27 8.67 16.84
N VAL A 143 -5.03 9.29 18.00
CA VAL A 143 -3.91 10.22 18.21
C VAL A 143 -2.57 9.50 18.04
N GLY A 144 -2.46 8.28 18.59
CA GLY A 144 -1.28 7.44 18.41
C GLY A 144 -1.02 7.10 16.95
N ASN A 145 -2.06 6.84 16.15
CA ASN A 145 -1.91 6.56 14.72
C ASN A 145 -1.50 7.80 13.91
N ILE A 146 -1.98 9.00 14.27
CA ILE A 146 -1.51 10.28 13.71
C ILE A 146 -0.02 10.47 14.01
N ILE A 147 0.39 10.29 15.27
CA ILE A 147 1.80 10.43 15.69
C ILE A 147 2.68 9.41 14.98
N ARG A 148 2.20 8.18 14.80
CA ARG A 148 2.86 7.14 13.99
C ARG A 148 3.07 7.62 12.54
N GLY A 149 2.06 8.26 11.95
CA GLY A 149 2.13 8.87 10.61
C GLY A 149 3.21 9.94 10.50
N ILE A 150 3.27 10.86 11.48
CA ILE A 150 4.27 11.92 11.55
C ILE A 150 5.69 11.33 11.63
N GLY A 151 5.88 10.30 12.46
CA GLY A 151 7.18 9.66 12.64
C GLY A 151 7.67 8.86 11.42
N GLU A 152 6.75 8.31 10.63
CA GLU A 152 7.07 7.54 9.42
C GLU A 152 7.59 8.43 8.27
N THR A 153 7.06 9.65 8.14
CA THR A 153 7.32 10.57 7.03
C THR A 153 8.80 10.73 6.62
N PRO A 154 9.77 10.99 7.53
CA PRO A 154 11.16 11.22 7.13
C PRO A 154 11.92 9.97 6.67
N ILE A 155 11.45 8.76 6.98
CA ILE A 155 12.26 7.54 6.86
C ILE A 155 12.66 7.28 5.40
N MET A 156 11.67 7.17 4.51
CA MET A 156 11.92 6.77 3.11
C MET A 156 12.47 7.92 2.24
N PRO A 157 11.90 9.14 2.25
CA PRO A 157 12.39 10.23 1.41
C PRO A 157 13.82 10.66 1.76
N LEU A 158 14.14 10.74 3.07
CA LEU A 158 15.49 11.09 3.51
C LEU A 158 16.46 9.91 3.38
N GLY A 159 15.98 8.68 3.52
CA GLY A 159 16.77 7.46 3.33
C GLY A 159 17.27 7.33 1.89
N ILE A 160 16.36 7.41 0.92
CA ILE A 160 16.70 7.31 -0.52
C ILE A 160 17.61 8.46 -0.93
N SER A 161 17.25 9.71 -0.60
CA SER A 161 18.07 10.87 -0.96
C SER A 161 19.48 10.83 -0.35
N TYR A 162 19.65 10.27 0.86
CA TYR A 162 20.97 10.09 1.46
C TYR A 162 21.79 9.04 0.68
N ILE A 163 21.18 7.94 0.26
CA ILE A 163 21.86 6.92 -0.56
C ILE A 163 22.29 7.49 -1.91
N GLU A 164 21.40 8.19 -2.60
CA GLU A 164 21.69 8.76 -3.91
C GLU A 164 22.81 9.81 -3.90
N ASP A 165 22.98 10.53 -2.79
CA ASP A 165 24.04 11.55 -2.66
C ASP A 165 25.43 10.92 -2.48
N PHE A 166 25.53 9.74 -1.86
CA PHE A 166 26.81 9.12 -1.49
C PHE A 166 27.17 7.85 -2.26
N ALA A 167 26.20 7.15 -2.85
CA ALA A 167 26.43 5.97 -3.68
C ALA A 167 26.81 6.34 -5.12
N LYS A 168 27.49 5.42 -5.81
CA LYS A 168 27.63 5.50 -7.28
C LYS A 168 26.26 5.33 -7.94
N SER A 169 26.03 6.04 -9.05
CA SER A 169 24.77 5.96 -9.80
C SER A 169 24.46 4.54 -10.32
N GLU A 170 25.50 3.73 -10.53
CA GLU A 170 25.39 2.33 -10.94
C GLU A 170 24.92 1.42 -9.78
N ASN A 171 25.33 1.71 -8.54
CA ASN A 171 25.04 0.91 -7.35
C ASN A 171 23.76 1.36 -6.63
N SER A 172 23.35 2.62 -6.80
CA SER A 172 22.17 3.19 -6.11
C SER A 172 20.89 2.35 -6.29
N PRO A 173 20.53 1.86 -7.49
CA PRO A 173 19.34 1.03 -7.66
C PRO A 173 19.39 -0.28 -6.86
N LEU A 174 20.58 -0.86 -6.69
CA LEU A 174 20.78 -2.09 -5.92
C LEU A 174 20.58 -1.83 -4.41
N TYR A 175 21.09 -0.71 -3.90
CA TYR A 175 20.87 -0.31 -2.50
C TYR A 175 19.41 0.02 -2.20
N ILE A 176 18.72 0.71 -3.12
CA ILE A 176 17.27 0.93 -3.02
C ILE A 176 16.53 -0.40 -3.03
N GLY A 177 16.94 -1.34 -3.91
CA GLY A 177 16.40 -2.70 -3.93
C GLY A 177 16.50 -3.42 -2.58
N PHE A 178 17.62 -3.28 -1.87
CA PHE A 178 17.76 -3.85 -0.52
C PHE A 178 16.82 -3.20 0.51
N ILE A 179 16.57 -1.89 0.43
CA ILE A 179 15.57 -1.25 1.29
C ILE A 179 14.19 -1.84 1.01
N GLU A 180 13.82 -1.99 -0.27
CA GLU A 180 12.51 -2.50 -0.66
C GLU A 180 12.28 -3.97 -0.27
N THR A 181 13.33 -4.77 -0.06
CA THR A 181 13.14 -6.11 0.55
C THR A 181 12.47 -6.04 1.91
N GLY A 182 12.64 -4.94 2.64
CA GLY A 182 11.94 -4.69 3.89
C GLY A 182 10.44 -4.49 3.75
N ALA A 183 9.93 -4.15 2.55
CA ALA A 183 8.49 -4.10 2.26
C ALA A 183 7.83 -5.49 2.31
N ILE A 184 8.62 -6.56 2.26
CA ILE A 184 8.13 -7.94 2.33
C ILE A 184 8.32 -8.48 3.74
N ILE A 185 9.52 -8.31 4.28
CA ILE A 185 9.91 -8.90 5.58
C ILE A 185 9.12 -8.26 6.73
N GLY A 186 8.97 -6.93 6.73
CA GLY A 186 8.27 -6.24 7.81
C GLY A 186 6.80 -6.62 7.93
N PRO A 187 6.00 -6.59 6.84
CA PRO A 187 4.62 -7.02 6.91
C PRO A 187 4.48 -8.47 7.36
N LEU A 188 5.36 -9.37 6.87
CA LEU A 188 5.38 -10.78 7.26
C LEU A 188 5.49 -10.97 8.78
N ILE A 189 6.47 -10.28 9.38
CA ILE A 189 6.68 -10.36 10.83
C ILE A 189 5.50 -9.74 11.59
N GLY A 190 5.02 -8.57 11.16
CA GLY A 190 3.94 -7.86 11.85
C GLY A 190 2.61 -8.59 11.82
N LEU A 191 2.33 -9.31 10.74
CA LEU A 191 1.11 -10.10 10.56
C LEU A 191 1.18 -11.46 11.28
N LEU A 192 2.34 -12.11 11.32
CA LEU A 192 2.55 -13.27 12.20
C LEU A 192 2.35 -12.88 13.68
N LEU A 193 2.91 -11.74 14.08
CA LEU A 193 2.68 -11.16 15.41
C LEU A 193 1.19 -10.85 15.64
N ALA A 194 0.50 -10.28 14.64
CA ALA A 194 -0.92 -10.00 14.71
C ALA A 194 -1.78 -11.26 14.84
N SER A 195 -1.50 -12.30 14.05
CA SER A 195 -2.20 -13.59 14.12
C SER A 195 -2.04 -14.23 15.50
N PHE A 196 -0.82 -14.19 16.06
CA PHE A 196 -0.57 -14.63 17.43
C PHE A 196 -1.37 -13.82 18.45
N CYS A 197 -1.31 -12.49 18.39
CA CYS A 197 -2.04 -11.61 19.32
C CYS A 197 -3.57 -11.77 19.22
N ALA A 198 -4.10 -12.04 18.02
CA ALA A 198 -5.54 -12.27 17.81
C ALA A 198 -6.04 -13.54 18.49
N ASN A 199 -5.19 -14.57 18.60
CA ASN A 199 -5.55 -15.85 19.21
C ASN A 199 -5.43 -15.83 20.74
N VAL A 200 -4.74 -14.83 21.31
CA VAL A 200 -4.57 -14.66 22.76
C VAL A 200 -5.65 -13.73 23.27
N TYR A 201 -6.38 -14.11 24.32
CA TYR A 201 -7.44 -13.28 24.90
C TYR A 201 -6.91 -11.94 25.44
N VAL A 202 -7.70 -10.86 25.27
CA VAL A 202 -7.30 -9.48 25.58
C VAL A 202 -6.79 -9.28 27.02
N ASP A 203 -7.41 -9.94 28.00
CA ASP A 203 -7.16 -9.79 29.43
C ASP A 203 -6.27 -10.93 29.99
N ILE A 204 -5.22 -11.28 29.24
CA ILE A 204 -4.29 -12.37 29.59
C ILE A 204 -3.70 -12.20 31.00
N GLY A 205 -3.74 -13.28 31.79
CA GLY A 205 -3.21 -13.33 33.15
C GLY A 205 -4.15 -12.79 34.23
N SER A 206 -5.29 -12.20 33.87
CA SER A 206 -6.32 -11.74 34.83
C SER A 206 -7.57 -12.63 34.88
N VAL A 207 -7.77 -13.46 33.85
CA VAL A 207 -8.86 -14.44 33.71
C VAL A 207 -8.26 -15.78 33.25
N ASN A 208 -8.76 -16.90 33.78
CA ASN A 208 -8.40 -18.23 33.29
C ASN A 208 -9.10 -18.49 31.95
N THR A 209 -8.33 -18.78 30.91
CA THR A 209 -8.84 -19.12 29.57
C THR A 209 -9.72 -20.36 29.55
N ASP A 210 -9.54 -21.27 30.51
CA ASP A 210 -10.29 -22.53 30.58
C ASP A 210 -11.69 -22.35 31.20
N ASP A 211 -11.91 -21.25 31.93
CA ASP A 211 -13.20 -20.88 32.52
C ASP A 211 -14.06 -20.04 31.54
N LEU A 212 -13.48 -19.64 30.40
CA LEU A 212 -14.15 -18.82 29.38
C LEU A 212 -15.02 -19.69 28.46
N THR A 213 -16.29 -19.32 28.34
CA THR A 213 -17.26 -19.98 27.45
C THR A 213 -17.14 -19.55 25.98
N ILE A 214 -16.23 -18.63 25.67
CA ILE A 214 -16.04 -18.05 24.34
C ILE A 214 -14.76 -18.58 23.68
N THR A 215 -14.84 -18.88 22.39
CA THR A 215 -13.71 -19.34 21.58
C THR A 215 -13.22 -18.24 20.64
N PRO A 216 -12.00 -18.34 20.08
CA PRO A 216 -11.47 -17.38 19.09
C PRO A 216 -12.30 -17.23 17.80
N THR A 217 -13.27 -18.12 17.56
CA THR A 217 -14.22 -18.04 16.44
C THR A 217 -15.48 -17.24 16.77
N ASP A 218 -15.75 -16.94 18.04
CA ASP A 218 -16.91 -16.16 18.48
C ASP A 218 -16.73 -14.66 18.10
N THR A 219 -17.83 -14.00 17.71
CA THR A 219 -17.83 -12.56 17.37
C THR A 219 -17.61 -11.65 18.58
N ARG A 220 -17.75 -12.19 19.80
CA ARG A 220 -17.47 -11.52 21.07
C ARG A 220 -16.00 -11.60 21.51
N TRP A 221 -15.21 -12.49 20.90
CA TRP A 221 -13.79 -12.63 21.20
C TRP A 221 -13.02 -11.39 20.79
N VAL A 222 -12.15 -10.92 21.69
CA VAL A 222 -11.18 -9.85 21.45
C VAL A 222 -9.79 -10.35 21.82
N GLY A 223 -8.89 -10.27 20.84
CA GLY A 223 -7.49 -10.63 21.01
C GLY A 223 -6.68 -9.55 21.74
N ALA A 224 -5.48 -9.91 22.20
CA ALA A 224 -4.51 -9.04 22.88
C ALA A 224 -3.86 -8.01 21.94
N TRP A 225 -4.69 -7.14 21.35
CA TRP A 225 -4.33 -6.14 20.35
C TRP A 225 -3.32 -5.09 20.87
N TRP A 226 -3.22 -4.88 22.18
CA TRP A 226 -2.30 -3.92 22.80
C TRP A 226 -0.85 -4.41 22.84
N PHE A 227 -0.65 -5.73 22.94
CA PHE A 227 0.67 -6.31 23.20
C PHE A 227 1.63 -6.08 22.03
N GLY A 228 1.18 -6.33 20.80
CA GLY A 228 2.06 -6.15 19.64
C GLY A 228 2.37 -4.68 19.37
N PHE A 229 1.56 -3.71 19.81
CA PHE A 229 1.92 -2.29 19.75
C PHE A 229 3.14 -1.96 20.63
N LEU A 230 3.28 -2.61 21.79
CA LEU A 230 4.48 -2.46 22.63
C LEU A 230 5.72 -3.09 21.98
N VAL A 231 5.56 -4.24 21.33
CA VAL A 231 6.64 -4.87 20.54
C VAL A 231 7.07 -3.95 19.40
N CYS A 232 6.11 -3.39 18.66
CA CYS A 232 6.37 -2.40 17.60
C CYS A 232 7.11 -1.17 18.15
N ALA A 233 6.66 -0.63 19.28
CA ALA A 233 7.31 0.52 19.92
C ALA A 233 8.77 0.21 20.27
N GLY A 234 9.05 -0.95 20.87
CA GLY A 234 10.41 -1.38 21.21
C GLY A 234 11.32 -1.52 19.97
N VAL A 235 10.85 -2.20 18.93
CA VAL A 235 11.60 -2.38 17.67
C VAL A 235 11.90 -1.03 17.01
N ASN A 236 10.94 -0.09 17.02
CA ASN A 236 11.13 1.25 16.47
C ASN A 236 12.17 2.08 17.25
N VAL A 237 12.24 1.96 18.59
CA VAL A 237 13.31 2.61 19.37
C VAL A 237 14.67 1.99 19.06
N LEU A 238 14.75 0.66 19.03
CA LEU A 238 16.01 -0.04 18.77
C LEU A 238 16.59 0.31 17.40
N THR A 239 15.74 0.42 16.38
CA THR A 239 16.17 0.82 15.03
C THR A 239 16.54 2.30 14.92
N ALA A 240 16.11 3.16 15.85
CA ALA A 240 16.47 4.57 15.88
C ALA A 240 17.94 4.81 16.34
N ILE A 241 18.44 3.97 17.25
CA ILE A 241 19.74 4.16 17.93
C ILE A 241 20.90 4.40 16.94
N PRO A 242 21.11 3.58 15.89
CA PRO A 242 22.24 3.75 14.98
C PRO A 242 22.25 5.11 14.28
N PHE A 243 21.08 5.71 14.02
CA PHE A 243 20.99 6.97 13.27
C PHE A 243 21.54 8.18 14.00
N PHE A 244 21.55 8.16 15.33
CA PHE A 244 22.10 9.25 16.15
C PHE A 244 23.63 9.30 16.12
N PHE A 245 24.29 8.21 15.71
CA PHE A 245 25.75 8.11 15.63
C PHE A 245 26.29 8.24 14.19
N LEU A 246 25.41 8.35 13.18
CA LEU A 246 25.82 8.42 11.79
C LEU A 246 26.22 9.87 11.40
N PRO A 247 27.27 10.05 10.57
CA PRO A 247 27.74 11.38 10.18
C PRO A 247 26.80 12.07 9.18
N LYS A 248 26.84 13.41 9.17
CA LYS A 248 26.04 14.25 8.27
C LYS A 248 26.35 13.99 6.80
N THR A 249 27.62 13.77 6.49
CA THR A 249 28.15 13.61 5.14
C THR A 249 29.13 12.45 5.10
N LEU A 250 29.04 11.63 4.05
CA LEU A 250 30.00 10.58 3.76
C LEU A 250 30.85 10.98 2.54
N PRO A 251 32.10 10.50 2.42
CA PRO A 251 32.83 10.60 1.16
C PRO A 251 32.05 9.82 0.09
N LYS A 252 31.92 10.40 -1.10
CA LYS A 252 31.20 9.76 -2.20
C LYS A 252 32.01 8.54 -2.67
N GLU A 253 31.33 7.42 -2.84
CA GLU A 253 31.94 6.15 -3.22
C GLU A 253 32.74 6.30 -4.53
N GLY A 254 34.07 6.11 -4.46
CA GLY A 254 34.98 6.17 -5.60
C GLY A 254 35.51 7.55 -5.98
N LEU A 255 35.29 8.61 -5.17
CA LEU A 255 35.97 9.90 -5.35
C LEU A 255 37.02 10.11 -4.24
N THR A 256 38.29 10.03 -4.61
CA THR A 256 39.38 10.74 -3.92
C THR A 256 39.28 12.23 -4.28
N ASP A 257 39.35 13.09 -3.27
CA ASP A 257 39.19 14.56 -3.29
C ASP A 257 39.39 15.23 -4.65
N ASN A 258 38.27 15.63 -5.28
CA ASN A 258 38.20 16.70 -6.29
C ASN A 258 36.76 17.25 -6.29
N ALA A 259 36.44 18.04 -5.26
CA ALA A 259 35.09 18.47 -4.92
C ALA A 259 34.50 19.59 -5.83
N GLU A 260 35.20 20.02 -6.88
CA GLU A 260 34.78 21.17 -7.69
C GLU A 260 34.14 20.81 -9.03
N VAL A 261 34.33 19.60 -9.58
CA VAL A 261 33.82 19.25 -10.92
C VAL A 261 32.32 18.92 -10.91
N THR A 262 31.77 18.37 -9.81
CA THR A 262 30.39 17.85 -9.80
C THR A 262 29.30 18.92 -9.59
N LYS A 263 29.65 20.15 -9.17
CA LYS A 263 28.66 21.25 -9.08
C LYS A 263 28.24 21.75 -10.46
N ASN A 264 29.16 21.78 -11.43
CA ASN A 264 28.87 22.21 -12.79
C ASN A 264 27.99 21.19 -13.55
N ASP A 265 28.22 19.88 -13.36
CA ASP A 265 27.41 18.82 -14.00
C ASP A 265 25.94 18.82 -13.54
N LYS A 266 25.67 19.18 -12.27
CA LYS A 266 24.29 19.26 -11.74
C LYS A 266 23.57 20.53 -12.22
N GLU A 267 24.28 21.65 -12.38
CA GLU A 267 23.72 22.88 -12.93
C GLU A 267 23.52 22.84 -14.45
N GLU A 268 24.40 22.18 -15.21
CA GLU A 268 24.25 21.99 -16.66
C GLU A 268 23.07 21.08 -16.98
N LYS A 269 22.87 19.98 -16.24
CA LYS A 269 21.69 19.11 -16.41
C LYS A 269 20.36 19.82 -16.07
N GLN A 270 20.36 20.79 -15.15
CA GLN A 270 19.16 21.61 -14.89
C GLN A 270 18.92 22.69 -15.96
N LYS A 271 19.98 23.20 -16.62
CA LYS A 271 19.88 24.22 -17.68
C LYS A 271 19.52 23.63 -19.04
N GLU A 272 19.98 22.42 -19.39
CA GLU A 272 19.57 21.73 -20.62
C GLU A 272 18.09 21.34 -20.60
N VAL A 273 17.57 20.85 -19.46
CA VAL A 273 16.15 20.49 -19.29
C VAL A 273 15.21 21.71 -19.35
N LYS A 274 15.72 22.92 -19.07
CA LYS A 274 14.94 24.16 -19.21
C LYS A 274 14.80 24.61 -20.67
N LYS A 275 15.75 24.28 -21.56
CA LYS A 275 15.69 24.64 -22.98
C LYS A 275 14.79 23.71 -23.82
N GLU A 276 14.59 22.47 -23.40
CA GLU A 276 13.70 21.51 -24.10
C GLU A 276 12.20 21.68 -23.77
N LYS A 277 11.82 22.64 -22.91
CA LYS A 277 10.42 22.88 -22.50
C LYS A 277 9.67 23.95 -23.30
N ASP A 278 10.36 24.66 -24.21
CA ASP A 278 9.76 25.80 -24.92
C ASP A 278 9.45 25.60 -26.40
N GLY A 279 9.58 24.38 -26.92
CA GLY A 279 9.04 24.02 -28.23
C GLY A 279 8.18 22.77 -28.15
N ILE A 280 6.94 22.85 -28.67
CA ILE A 280 6.09 21.73 -29.11
C ILE A 280 5.04 21.21 -28.10
N THR A 281 3.81 21.74 -28.26
CA THR A 281 2.48 21.18 -27.88
C THR A 281 2.06 21.13 -26.40
N LYS A 282 2.02 22.29 -25.72
CA LYS A 282 1.56 22.45 -24.32
C LYS A 282 0.07 22.12 -24.04
N GLY A 283 -0.80 21.98 -25.05
CA GLY A 283 -2.24 21.72 -24.86
C GLY A 283 -2.65 20.24 -24.71
N LYS A 284 -2.08 19.34 -25.53
CA LYS A 284 -2.50 17.91 -25.60
C LYS A 284 -1.86 17.03 -24.53
N TYR A 285 -0.65 17.38 -24.10
CA TYR A 285 0.09 16.66 -23.03
C TYR A 285 -0.54 16.83 -21.64
N LYS A 286 -1.24 17.95 -21.41
CA LYS A 286 -1.85 18.26 -20.11
C LYS A 286 -3.05 17.33 -19.83
N HIS A 287 -3.91 17.10 -20.82
CA HIS A 287 -5.06 16.19 -20.69
C HIS A 287 -4.62 14.74 -20.46
N PHE A 288 -3.62 14.25 -21.20
CA PHE A 288 -3.12 12.88 -21.02
C PHE A 288 -2.55 12.60 -19.62
N LYS A 289 -1.86 13.57 -19.02
CA LYS A 289 -1.38 13.47 -17.64
C LYS A 289 -2.52 13.42 -16.62
N PHE A 290 -3.54 14.26 -16.78
CA PHE A 290 -4.72 14.24 -15.89
C PHE A 290 -5.46 12.89 -15.92
N TYR A 291 -5.67 12.30 -17.10
CA TYR A 291 -6.29 10.97 -17.20
C TYR A 291 -5.47 9.87 -16.55
N THR A 292 -4.15 9.92 -16.70
CA THR A 292 -3.24 8.94 -16.09
C THR A 292 -3.26 9.07 -14.56
N ILE A 293 -3.29 10.29 -14.02
CA ILE A 293 -3.40 10.52 -12.57
C ILE A 293 -4.73 9.96 -12.04
N HIS A 294 -5.84 10.25 -12.72
CA HIS A 294 -7.16 9.80 -12.30
C HIS A 294 -7.29 8.26 -12.30
N GLU A 295 -6.74 7.59 -13.32
CA GLU A 295 -6.69 6.12 -13.38
C GLU A 295 -5.97 5.53 -12.15
N ASN A 296 -4.79 6.07 -11.80
CA ASN A 296 -4.02 5.61 -10.66
C ASN A 296 -4.74 5.85 -9.32
N VAL A 297 -5.42 6.99 -9.16
CA VAL A 297 -6.20 7.30 -7.94
C VAL A 297 -7.32 6.27 -7.74
N ILE A 298 -8.07 5.97 -8.79
CA ILE A 298 -9.19 5.00 -8.72
C ILE A 298 -8.65 3.60 -8.41
N GLN A 299 -7.55 3.18 -9.04
CA GLN A 299 -6.96 1.87 -8.79
C GLN A 299 -6.38 1.75 -7.38
N PHE A 300 -5.69 2.79 -6.90
CA PHE A 300 -5.13 2.83 -5.55
C PHE A 300 -6.23 2.76 -4.50
N ASN A 301 -7.33 3.49 -4.70
CA ASN A 301 -8.51 3.40 -3.84
C ASN A 301 -9.05 1.95 -3.78
N ALA A 302 -9.26 1.31 -4.94
CA ALA A 302 -9.73 -0.08 -4.98
C ALA A 302 -8.78 -1.06 -4.27
N PHE A 303 -7.48 -0.81 -4.33
CA PHE A 303 -6.45 -1.60 -3.65
C PHE A 303 -6.49 -1.42 -2.13
N VAL A 304 -6.56 -0.17 -1.64
CA VAL A 304 -6.67 0.15 -0.21
C VAL A 304 -7.90 -0.51 0.41
N ASN A 305 -9.05 -0.48 -0.29
CA ASN A 305 -10.28 -1.12 0.18
C ASN A 305 -10.13 -2.65 0.31
N MET A 306 -9.55 -3.28 -0.71
CA MET A 306 -9.34 -4.72 -0.72
C MET A 306 -8.43 -5.16 0.42
N ILE A 307 -7.38 -4.39 0.75
CA ILE A 307 -6.47 -4.75 1.85
C ILE A 307 -7.10 -4.51 3.22
N SER A 308 -7.74 -3.36 3.43
CA SER A 308 -8.19 -2.92 4.76
C SER A 308 -9.32 -3.79 5.33
N PHE A 309 -10.19 -4.32 4.46
CA PHE A 309 -11.39 -5.06 4.89
C PHE A 309 -11.31 -6.58 4.63
N MET A 310 -10.21 -7.08 4.05
CA MET A 310 -10.01 -8.51 3.81
C MET A 310 -10.15 -9.36 5.09
N PRO A 311 -9.55 -9.01 6.24
CA PRO A 311 -9.68 -9.83 7.45
C PRO A 311 -11.14 -9.97 7.86
N LYS A 312 -11.87 -8.85 7.89
CA LYS A 312 -13.30 -8.81 8.22
C LYS A 312 -14.15 -9.62 7.22
N TYR A 313 -13.85 -9.52 5.93
CA TYR A 313 -14.52 -10.33 4.90
C TYR A 313 -14.31 -11.83 5.15
N LEU A 314 -13.10 -12.26 5.49
CA LEU A 314 -12.79 -13.67 5.78
C LEU A 314 -13.48 -14.16 7.05
N GLU A 315 -13.49 -13.36 8.12
CA GLU A 315 -14.19 -13.66 9.37
C GLU A 315 -15.70 -13.86 9.11
N GLN A 316 -16.34 -12.93 8.39
CA GLN A 316 -17.80 -12.92 8.21
C GLN A 316 -18.31 -13.92 7.18
N GLN A 317 -17.61 -14.09 6.05
CA GLN A 317 -18.09 -14.97 4.96
C GLN A 317 -17.75 -16.44 5.19
N TYR A 318 -16.58 -16.71 5.79
CA TYR A 318 -16.05 -18.06 5.93
C TYR A 318 -16.05 -18.55 7.38
N GLY A 319 -16.56 -17.75 8.33
CA GLY A 319 -16.62 -18.12 9.75
C GLY A 319 -15.24 -18.42 10.34
N LYS A 320 -14.17 -17.82 9.78
CA LYS A 320 -12.81 -18.03 10.24
C LYS A 320 -12.53 -17.20 11.50
N SER A 321 -11.71 -17.74 12.40
CA SER A 321 -11.19 -16.96 13.52
C SER A 321 -10.39 -15.76 13.00
N ALA A 322 -10.30 -14.69 13.79
CA ALA A 322 -9.52 -13.51 13.40
C ALA A 322 -8.05 -13.86 13.15
N SER A 323 -7.47 -14.76 13.96
CA SER A 323 -6.09 -15.24 13.78
C SER A 323 -5.89 -15.99 12.47
N ASP A 324 -6.83 -16.87 12.10
CA ASP A 324 -6.77 -17.63 10.84
C ASP A 324 -6.98 -16.72 9.64
N ALA A 325 -7.89 -15.74 9.74
CA ALA A 325 -8.13 -14.76 8.68
C ALA A 325 -6.88 -13.93 8.39
N ILE A 326 -6.21 -13.43 9.44
CA ILE A 326 -4.94 -12.69 9.33
C ILE A 326 -3.84 -13.59 8.73
N PHE A 327 -3.74 -14.84 9.17
CA PHE A 327 -2.76 -15.79 8.64
C PHE A 327 -3.02 -16.18 7.17
N LEU A 328 -4.27 -16.38 6.78
CA LEU A 328 -4.63 -16.69 5.39
C LEU A 328 -4.40 -15.50 4.45
N MET A 329 -4.58 -14.27 4.94
CA MET A 329 -4.20 -13.07 4.20
C MET A 329 -2.70 -13.09 3.84
N GLU A 330 -1.85 -13.63 4.73
CA GLU A 330 -0.41 -13.67 4.55
C GLU A 330 0.07 -14.67 3.51
N CYS A 331 -0.46 -15.89 3.59
CA CYS A 331 -0.23 -16.89 2.55
C CYS A 331 -0.59 -16.29 1.19
N ASN A 332 -1.80 -15.72 1.06
CA ASN A 332 -2.27 -15.15 -0.21
C ASN A 332 -1.40 -13.99 -0.70
N LYS A 333 -1.00 -13.04 0.17
CA LYS A 333 -0.13 -11.93 -0.22
C LYS A 333 1.25 -12.41 -0.66
N SER A 334 1.86 -13.35 0.07
CA SER A 334 3.17 -13.89 -0.30
C SER A 334 3.12 -14.63 -1.64
N TYR A 335 2.09 -15.44 -1.87
CA TYR A 335 1.90 -16.14 -3.16
C TYR A 335 1.66 -15.17 -4.32
N MET A 336 0.76 -14.20 -4.15
CA MET A 336 0.46 -13.21 -5.19
C MET A 336 1.69 -12.39 -5.55
N TRP A 337 2.45 -11.93 -4.56
CA TRP A 337 3.66 -11.14 -4.80
C TRP A 337 4.76 -11.96 -5.49
N LYS A 338 4.98 -13.22 -5.10
CA LYS A 338 5.92 -14.13 -5.79
C LYS A 338 5.53 -14.34 -7.25
N ILE A 339 4.25 -14.55 -7.53
CA ILE A 339 3.74 -14.70 -8.90
C ILE A 339 3.96 -13.40 -9.69
N SER A 340 3.67 -12.24 -9.10
CA SER A 340 3.90 -10.92 -9.73
C SER A 340 5.38 -10.67 -10.04
N LEU A 341 6.29 -10.96 -9.11
CA LEU A 341 7.73 -10.79 -9.30
C LEU A 341 8.28 -11.75 -10.37
N LEU A 342 7.87 -13.01 -10.35
CA LEU A 342 8.25 -13.99 -11.37
C LEU A 342 7.71 -13.60 -12.74
N ALA A 343 6.46 -13.11 -12.82
CA ALA A 343 5.88 -12.61 -14.07
C ALA A 343 6.62 -11.39 -14.59
N ALA A 344 6.94 -10.40 -13.75
CA ALA A 344 7.70 -9.21 -14.13
C ALA A 344 9.13 -9.57 -14.59
N THR A 345 9.81 -10.47 -13.86
CA THR A 345 11.15 -10.95 -14.23
C THR A 345 11.13 -11.72 -15.54
N TRP A 346 10.16 -12.60 -15.73
CA TRP A 346 9.98 -13.34 -16.98
C TRP A 346 9.67 -12.40 -18.15
N LEU A 347 8.76 -11.43 -17.97
CA LEU A 347 8.41 -10.42 -18.97
C LEU A 347 9.59 -9.51 -19.32
N ALA A 348 10.36 -9.05 -18.33
CA ALA A 348 11.56 -8.26 -18.55
C ALA A 348 12.62 -9.06 -19.31
N THR A 349 12.81 -10.34 -18.97
CA THR A 349 13.74 -11.23 -19.66
C THR A 349 13.30 -11.51 -21.10
N VAL A 350 12.01 -11.75 -21.32
CA VAL A 350 11.42 -11.94 -22.66
C VAL A 350 11.55 -10.64 -23.48
N ARG A 351 11.31 -9.47 -22.88
CA ARG A 351 11.46 -8.18 -23.55
C ARG A 351 12.91 -7.88 -23.93
N LEU A 352 13.87 -8.24 -23.07
CA LEU A 352 15.30 -8.09 -23.34
C LEU A 352 15.79 -9.11 -24.39
N LYS A 353 15.23 -10.33 -24.41
CA LYS A 353 15.65 -11.41 -25.30
C LYS A 353 14.97 -11.38 -26.69
N TYR A 354 13.74 -10.88 -26.79
CA TYR A 354 12.95 -10.83 -28.03
C TYR A 354 12.66 -9.40 -28.54
N GLY A 355 13.00 -8.36 -27.77
CA GLY A 355 12.88 -6.96 -28.20
C GLY A 355 13.82 -6.55 -29.34
N THR A 356 14.79 -7.41 -29.69
CA THR A 356 15.74 -7.24 -30.79
C THR A 356 15.33 -7.93 -32.09
N LEU A 357 14.23 -8.70 -32.13
CA LEU A 357 13.68 -9.25 -33.37
C LEU A 357 12.33 -8.57 -33.71
N CYS A 358 12.26 -8.01 -34.92
CA CYS A 358 11.04 -7.43 -35.50
C CYS A 358 9.91 -8.47 -35.59
N ILE A 359 8.96 -8.42 -34.65
CA ILE A 359 7.73 -9.22 -34.70
C ILE A 359 6.62 -8.45 -35.43
N LYS A 360 5.93 -9.14 -36.35
CA LYS A 360 4.88 -8.63 -37.25
C LYS A 360 3.71 -7.95 -36.48
N PRO A 361 3.07 -6.93 -37.08
CA PRO A 361 2.12 -6.05 -36.40
C PRO A 361 0.74 -6.64 -36.04
N GLU A 362 0.33 -7.78 -36.60
CA GLU A 362 -1.03 -8.34 -36.38
C GLU A 362 -1.21 -9.14 -35.08
N GLU A 363 -0.16 -9.78 -34.55
CA GLU A 363 -0.24 -10.51 -33.26
C GLU A 363 -0.15 -9.57 -32.03
N LYS A 364 0.11 -8.28 -32.25
CA LYS A 364 0.16 -7.24 -31.20
C LYS A 364 -1.19 -6.88 -30.59
N SER A 365 -2.33 -7.44 -31.05
CA SER A 365 -3.64 -7.01 -30.53
C SER A 365 -4.11 -7.83 -29.32
N LEU A 366 -3.95 -9.16 -29.38
CA LEU A 366 -4.51 -10.07 -28.37
C LEU A 366 -3.55 -10.33 -27.21
N GLY A 367 -2.26 -10.51 -27.50
CA GLY A 367 -1.20 -10.67 -26.49
C GLY A 367 -0.91 -9.37 -25.73
N VAL A 368 -1.04 -8.21 -26.39
CA VAL A 368 -0.84 -6.89 -25.76
C VAL A 368 -1.97 -6.53 -24.80
N GLY A 369 -3.18 -7.08 -24.95
CA GLY A 369 -4.26 -6.89 -23.99
C GLY A 369 -3.93 -7.48 -22.62
N LEU A 370 -3.47 -8.74 -22.60
CA LEU A 370 -3.07 -9.44 -21.37
C LEU A 370 -1.71 -8.94 -20.83
N HIS A 371 -0.78 -8.59 -21.73
CA HIS A 371 0.50 -7.90 -21.44
C HIS A 371 0.33 -6.43 -21.02
N THR A 372 -0.82 -5.81 -21.21
CA THR A 372 -1.12 -4.48 -20.66
C THR A 372 -1.85 -4.61 -19.32
N PHE A 373 -2.66 -5.65 -19.16
CA PHE A 373 -3.44 -5.93 -17.95
C PHE A 373 -2.58 -6.32 -16.74
N CYS A 374 -1.67 -7.29 -16.88
CA CYS A 374 -0.82 -7.73 -15.76
C CYS A 374 0.38 -6.81 -15.53
N THR A 375 0.93 -6.26 -16.62
CA THR A 375 2.18 -5.51 -16.59
C THR A 375 1.95 -4.03 -16.26
N ARG A 376 0.81 -3.40 -16.60
CA ARG A 376 0.60 -1.98 -16.23
C ARG A 376 0.12 -1.77 -14.80
N ILE A 377 -0.57 -2.72 -14.17
CA ILE A 377 -0.97 -2.54 -12.75
C ILE A 377 0.25 -2.63 -11.83
N PHE A 378 1.11 -3.65 -12.00
CA PHE A 378 2.23 -3.84 -11.08
C PHE A 378 3.48 -3.06 -11.53
N GLU A 379 3.82 -3.03 -12.83
CA GLU A 379 4.99 -2.28 -13.30
C GLU A 379 4.74 -0.77 -13.48
N LYS A 380 3.52 -0.21 -13.56
CA LYS A 380 3.40 1.27 -13.55
C LYS A 380 3.29 1.87 -12.17
N ILE A 381 2.80 1.14 -11.17
CA ILE A 381 2.78 1.61 -9.79
C ILE A 381 4.22 1.67 -9.22
N GLU A 382 5.09 0.70 -9.54
CA GLU A 382 6.50 0.72 -9.13
C GLU A 382 7.48 1.26 -10.20
N MET A 383 7.34 0.91 -11.48
CA MET A 383 8.34 1.24 -12.51
C MET A 383 8.10 2.59 -13.22
N PHE A 384 6.87 3.13 -13.20
CA PHE A 384 6.63 4.53 -13.62
C PHE A 384 7.01 5.53 -12.53
N SER A 385 6.98 5.11 -11.25
CA SER A 385 7.74 5.76 -10.18
C SER A 385 9.23 5.79 -10.55
N ASN A 386 9.75 4.69 -11.12
CA ASN A 386 11.20 4.47 -11.17
C ASN A 386 11.99 4.77 -12.47
N ARG A 387 11.43 5.23 -13.59
CA ARG A 387 12.28 5.50 -14.78
C ARG A 387 12.04 6.78 -15.58
N THR A 388 10.90 7.43 -15.43
CA THR A 388 10.64 8.73 -16.10
C THR A 388 10.25 9.83 -15.10
N MET A 389 10.18 9.50 -13.81
CA MET A 389 9.69 10.37 -12.74
C MET A 389 10.77 10.73 -11.70
N TYR A 390 12.05 10.45 -11.97
CA TYR A 390 13.15 10.65 -11.03
C TYR A 390 13.90 11.98 -11.11
N LEU A 391 13.51 12.90 -11.99
CA LEU A 391 14.22 14.18 -12.12
C LEU A 391 13.56 15.37 -11.42
N ASN A 392 12.41 15.19 -10.76
CA ASN A 392 11.83 16.19 -9.87
C ASN A 392 11.15 15.50 -8.68
N SER A 393 11.89 15.32 -7.58
CA SER A 393 11.37 14.84 -6.29
C SER A 393 10.04 15.52 -5.90
N TYR A 394 9.93 16.83 -6.13
CA TYR A 394 8.72 17.61 -5.89
C TYR A 394 7.45 17.14 -6.64
N LEU A 395 7.58 16.55 -7.83
CA LEU A 395 6.43 16.05 -8.60
C LEU A 395 5.99 14.65 -8.14
N VAL A 396 6.92 13.84 -7.64
CA VAL A 396 6.63 12.52 -7.04
C VAL A 396 5.93 12.72 -5.71
N ASP A 397 6.47 13.58 -4.85
CA ASP A 397 5.90 13.89 -3.55
C ASP A 397 4.49 14.51 -3.70
N GLY A 398 4.30 15.40 -4.69
CA GLY A 398 3.00 15.99 -4.99
C GLY A 398 1.97 14.98 -5.55
N PHE A 399 2.41 14.00 -6.34
CA PHE A 399 1.53 12.93 -6.83
C PHE A 399 1.13 11.97 -5.71
N SER A 400 2.08 11.52 -4.89
CA SER A 400 1.80 10.71 -3.70
C SER A 400 0.87 11.43 -2.73
N PHE A 401 1.10 12.72 -2.47
CA PHE A 401 0.22 13.57 -1.66
C PHE A 401 -1.22 13.57 -2.19
N SER A 402 -1.41 13.67 -3.51
CA SER A 402 -2.75 13.63 -4.13
C SER A 402 -3.45 12.28 -3.98
N LEU A 403 -2.70 11.17 -4.05
CA LEU A 403 -3.24 9.82 -3.84
C LEU A 403 -3.69 9.61 -2.39
N LEU A 404 -2.86 10.03 -1.43
CA LEU A 404 -3.13 9.86 0.00
C LEU A 404 -4.36 10.66 0.46
N ILE A 405 -4.54 11.88 -0.03
CA ILE A 405 -5.71 12.71 0.29
C ILE A 405 -7.00 12.11 -0.29
N VAL A 406 -6.98 11.70 -1.56
CA VAL A 406 -8.21 11.33 -2.28
C VAL A 406 -8.59 9.86 -2.06
N ALA A 407 -7.63 9.01 -1.72
CA ALA A 407 -7.87 7.57 -1.56
C ALA A 407 -7.42 7.03 -0.20
N GLY A 408 -6.37 7.55 0.42
CA GLY A 408 -5.89 7.04 1.71
C GLY A 408 -6.87 7.30 2.86
N ILE A 409 -7.35 8.55 2.98
CA ILE A 409 -8.24 8.96 4.08
C ILE A 409 -9.71 8.59 3.83
N PRO A 410 -10.34 8.99 2.71
CA PRO A 410 -11.78 8.79 2.56
C PRO A 410 -12.16 7.33 2.26
N ALA A 411 -11.27 6.52 1.68
CA ALA A 411 -11.63 5.18 1.24
C ALA A 411 -12.01 4.22 2.37
N PRO A 412 -11.21 4.10 3.45
CA PRO A 412 -11.62 3.31 4.60
C PRO A 412 -12.91 3.82 5.27
N ILE A 413 -13.16 5.13 5.25
CA ILE A 413 -14.34 5.73 5.90
C ILE A 413 -15.62 5.38 5.15
N TYR A 414 -15.70 5.70 3.85
CA TYR A 414 -16.93 5.44 3.08
C TYR A 414 -17.14 3.94 2.90
N PHE A 415 -16.08 3.15 2.77
CA PHE A 415 -16.20 1.71 2.63
C PHE A 415 -16.65 1.08 3.96
N GLY A 416 -16.13 1.57 5.09
CA GLY A 416 -16.63 1.20 6.41
C GLY A 416 -18.13 1.51 6.57
N ALA A 417 -18.60 2.66 6.09
CA ALA A 417 -20.02 3.01 6.09
C ALA A 417 -20.86 2.10 5.18
N LEU A 418 -20.34 1.69 4.02
CA LEU A 418 -21.01 0.71 3.15
C LEU A 418 -21.09 -0.67 3.81
N VAL A 419 -20.05 -1.10 4.51
CA VAL A 419 -20.07 -2.34 5.29
C VAL A 419 -21.11 -2.25 6.41
N ASP A 420 -21.13 -1.15 7.16
CA ASP A 420 -22.10 -0.87 8.22
C ASP A 420 -23.55 -0.91 7.69
N SER A 421 -23.79 -0.49 6.44
CA SER A 421 -25.12 -0.55 5.80
C SER A 421 -25.67 -1.97 5.61
N THR A 422 -24.80 -2.98 5.66
CA THR A 422 -25.18 -4.41 5.55
C THR A 422 -25.44 -5.06 6.91
N CYS A 423 -25.41 -4.28 8.00
CA CYS A 423 -25.61 -4.81 9.33
C CYS A 423 -27.05 -5.29 9.54
N LEU A 424 -27.19 -6.54 10.02
CA LEU A 424 -28.47 -7.12 10.44
C LEU A 424 -28.71 -6.95 11.94
N HIS A 425 -27.65 -7.00 12.74
CA HIS A 425 -27.75 -6.89 14.20
C HIS A 425 -26.64 -6.01 14.78
N TRP A 426 -27.03 -4.85 15.31
CA TRP A 426 -26.14 -3.93 16.01
C TRP A 426 -25.89 -4.39 17.44
N GLY A 427 -24.67 -4.24 17.95
CA GLY A 427 -24.41 -4.28 19.38
C GLY A 427 -24.99 -3.03 20.05
N THR A 428 -25.45 -3.14 21.28
CA THR A 428 -26.03 -2.01 22.02
C THR A 428 -25.03 -1.50 23.05
N LEU A 429 -24.82 -0.18 23.11
CA LEU A 429 -24.06 0.46 24.18
C LEU A 429 -24.95 0.58 25.44
N LYS A 430 -24.34 0.81 26.62
CA LYS A 430 -25.07 0.93 27.91
C LYS A 430 -26.22 1.96 27.90
N CYS A 431 -26.21 2.89 26.96
CA CYS A 431 -27.24 3.92 26.79
C CYS A 431 -28.16 3.74 25.57
N GLY A 432 -28.23 2.54 24.99
CA GLY A 432 -29.13 2.24 23.87
C GLY A 432 -28.67 2.77 22.49
N GLU A 433 -27.51 3.43 22.41
CA GLU A 433 -26.88 3.79 21.13
C GLU A 433 -26.33 2.53 20.42
N SER A 434 -26.42 2.49 19.10
CA SER A 434 -25.85 1.41 18.28
C SER A 434 -24.31 1.46 18.29
N GLY A 435 -23.67 0.35 18.64
CA GLY A 435 -22.22 0.16 18.68
C GLY A 435 -21.67 -0.56 17.44
N ALA A 436 -20.77 -1.53 17.64
CA ALA A 436 -20.25 -2.37 16.56
C ALA A 436 -21.30 -3.38 16.10
N CYS A 437 -21.34 -3.65 14.80
CA CYS A 437 -22.25 -4.65 14.25
C CYS A 437 -21.76 -6.07 14.54
N ARG A 438 -22.67 -6.96 14.95
CA ARG A 438 -22.37 -8.34 15.33
C ARG A 438 -22.65 -9.34 14.21
N ILE A 439 -23.66 -9.08 13.38
CA ILE A 439 -24.10 -9.95 12.30
C ILE A 439 -24.35 -9.11 11.05
N TYR A 440 -23.74 -9.51 9.93
CA TYR A 440 -23.87 -8.85 8.63
C TYR A 440 -24.64 -9.73 7.63
N ASP A 441 -25.34 -9.11 6.69
CA ASP A 441 -25.87 -9.79 5.51
C ASP A 441 -24.72 -10.21 4.60
N SER A 442 -24.44 -11.50 4.55
CA SER A 442 -23.33 -12.07 3.79
C SER A 442 -23.44 -11.81 2.28
N THR A 443 -24.65 -11.75 1.73
CA THR A 443 -24.84 -11.56 0.28
C THR A 443 -24.53 -10.13 -0.12
N ASN A 444 -25.12 -9.16 0.58
CA ASN A 444 -24.87 -7.74 0.33
C ASN A 444 -23.42 -7.34 0.64
N PHE A 445 -22.86 -7.86 1.73
CA PHE A 445 -21.45 -7.65 2.07
C PHE A 445 -20.53 -8.13 0.93
N ARG A 446 -20.80 -9.31 0.35
CA ARG A 446 -20.00 -9.84 -0.77
C ARG A 446 -20.07 -8.98 -2.01
N TYR A 447 -21.26 -8.47 -2.36
CA TYR A 447 -21.41 -7.56 -3.50
C TYR A 447 -20.68 -6.24 -3.29
N ILE A 448 -20.73 -5.67 -2.08
CA ILE A 448 -19.98 -4.45 -1.77
C ILE A 448 -18.47 -4.73 -1.81
N TYR A 449 -18.01 -5.81 -1.17
CA TYR A 449 -16.59 -6.10 -1.05
C TYR A 449 -15.90 -6.51 -2.35
N LEU A 450 -16.53 -7.35 -3.17
CA LEU A 450 -15.96 -7.76 -4.45
C LEU A 450 -16.38 -6.85 -5.60
N GLY A 451 -17.65 -6.43 -5.60
CA GLY A 451 -18.25 -5.68 -6.70
C GLY A 451 -17.76 -4.24 -6.77
N LEU A 452 -17.63 -3.53 -5.63
CA LEU A 452 -17.20 -2.13 -5.65
C LEU A 452 -15.74 -1.97 -6.12
N PRO A 453 -14.74 -2.71 -5.61
CA PRO A 453 -13.38 -2.64 -6.15
C PRO A 453 -13.30 -3.09 -7.61
N ALA A 454 -14.08 -4.08 -8.02
CA ALA A 454 -14.15 -4.51 -9.42
C ALA A 454 -14.72 -3.41 -10.32
N ALA A 455 -15.79 -2.73 -9.89
CA ALA A 455 -16.40 -1.61 -10.60
C ALA A 455 -15.45 -0.41 -10.67
N LEU A 456 -14.78 -0.06 -9.57
CA LEU A 456 -13.77 1.00 -9.54
C LEU A 456 -12.63 0.69 -10.51
N ARG A 457 -12.04 -0.52 -10.43
CA ARG A 457 -10.99 -0.94 -11.38
C ARG A 457 -11.50 -0.95 -12.82
N GLY A 458 -12.68 -1.48 -13.09
CA GLY A 458 -13.32 -1.47 -14.41
C GLY A 458 -13.47 -0.06 -14.97
N SER A 459 -13.97 0.87 -14.15
CA SER A 459 -14.16 2.27 -14.52
C SER A 459 -12.84 2.99 -14.84
N SER A 460 -11.75 2.63 -14.16
CA SER A 460 -10.41 3.20 -14.41
C SER A 460 -9.90 2.95 -15.83
N TYR A 461 -10.39 1.93 -16.53
CA TYR A 461 -10.00 1.61 -17.90
C TYR A 461 -10.81 2.37 -18.96
N ILE A 462 -11.93 2.99 -18.60
CA ILE A 462 -12.79 3.74 -19.54
C ILE A 462 -12.00 4.89 -20.20
N PRO A 463 -11.25 5.74 -19.47
CA PRO A 463 -10.43 6.78 -20.08
C PRO A 463 -9.36 6.24 -21.04
N ALA A 464 -8.74 5.11 -20.70
CA ALA A 464 -7.75 4.47 -21.55
C ALA A 464 -8.37 3.98 -22.87
N PHE A 465 -9.57 3.39 -22.81
CA PHE A 465 -10.32 2.98 -24.00
C PHE A 465 -10.73 4.19 -24.85
N SER A 466 -11.23 5.26 -24.23
CA SER A 466 -11.60 6.51 -24.93
C SER A 466 -10.40 7.12 -25.65
N ILE A 467 -9.21 7.14 -25.04
CA ILE A 467 -7.98 7.62 -25.67
C ILE A 467 -7.60 6.74 -26.87
N LEU A 468 -7.66 5.41 -26.73
CA LEU A 468 -7.37 4.49 -27.83
C LEU A 468 -8.35 4.66 -29.00
N ALA A 469 -9.63 4.87 -28.72
CA ALA A 469 -10.64 5.15 -29.73
C ALA A 469 -10.37 6.47 -30.47
N ILE A 470 -10.01 7.55 -29.74
CA ILE A 470 -9.64 8.84 -30.34
C ILE A 470 -8.37 8.72 -31.20
N LEU A 471 -7.37 7.96 -30.74
CA LEU A 471 -6.13 7.72 -31.50
C LEU A 471 -6.38 6.90 -32.76
N ARG A 472 -7.22 5.86 -32.70
CA ARG A 472 -7.63 5.09 -33.88
C ARG A 472 -8.38 5.97 -34.89
N LYS A 473 -9.33 6.78 -34.42
CA LYS A 473 -10.10 7.70 -35.28
C LYS A 473 -9.24 8.78 -35.93
N ARG A 474 -8.16 9.23 -35.28
CA ARG A 474 -7.18 10.19 -35.84
C ARG A 474 -6.14 9.57 -36.78
N ARG A 475 -5.95 8.25 -36.75
CA ARG A 475 -5.11 7.53 -37.71
C ARG A 475 -5.85 7.21 -39.02
N LEU A 476 -7.17 7.39 -39.03
CA LEU A 476 -8.09 7.09 -40.15
C LEU A 476 -8.62 8.29 -40.99
N PRO A 477 -8.14 9.55 -40.90
CA PRO A 477 -8.45 10.57 -41.90
C PRO A 477 -7.21 10.84 -42.76
N GLY A 478 -7.08 10.16 -43.91
CA GLY A 478 -6.08 10.48 -44.92
C GLY A 478 -5.45 9.29 -45.65
N GLU A 479 -6.24 8.41 -46.25
CA GLU A 479 -5.94 8.01 -47.63
C GLU A 479 -6.33 9.21 -48.52
N ASP A 480 -5.55 9.47 -49.57
CA ASP A 480 -5.63 10.58 -50.54
C ASP A 480 -4.86 11.89 -50.22
N VAL A 481 -3.52 11.78 -50.17
CA VAL A 481 -2.65 12.65 -51.01
C VAL A 481 -1.56 11.78 -51.63
N SER A 482 -1.81 11.38 -52.88
CA SER A 482 -0.86 10.78 -53.80
C SER A 482 0.27 11.75 -54.15
N SER A 483 1.44 11.19 -54.45
CA SER A 483 2.59 11.75 -55.19
C SER A 483 3.86 12.23 -54.44
N GLY A 484 3.92 12.18 -53.10
CA GLY A 484 5.17 12.51 -52.36
C GLY A 484 6.02 11.31 -51.90
N THR A 485 5.39 10.20 -51.57
CA THR A 485 6.03 9.09 -50.83
C THR A 485 6.69 8.05 -51.73
N MET A 486 6.22 7.90 -52.98
CA MET A 486 6.79 6.91 -53.92
C MET A 486 8.21 7.25 -54.39
N LEU A 487 8.64 8.52 -54.33
CA LEU A 487 9.99 8.91 -54.71
C LEU A 487 11.03 8.69 -53.60
N VAL A 488 10.58 8.64 -52.33
CA VAL A 488 11.45 8.36 -51.17
C VAL A 488 11.62 6.86 -50.99
N GLU A 489 10.56 6.07 -51.23
CA GLU A 489 10.60 4.61 -51.12
C GLU A 489 11.42 3.97 -52.25
N ALA A 490 11.34 4.49 -53.48
CA ALA A 490 12.22 4.06 -54.58
C ALA A 490 13.71 4.36 -54.34
N LYS A 491 14.02 5.46 -53.62
CA LYS A 491 15.41 5.86 -53.30
C LYS A 491 15.99 5.08 -52.12
N LEU A 492 15.14 4.55 -51.23
CA LEU A 492 15.53 3.66 -50.12
C LEU A 492 15.73 2.21 -50.60
N ILE A 493 14.89 1.73 -51.52
CA ILE A 493 15.04 0.39 -52.12
C ILE A 493 16.33 0.32 -52.97
N GLY A 494 16.72 1.41 -53.66
CA GLY A 494 18.00 1.49 -54.36
C GLY A 494 19.23 1.40 -53.44
N LYS A 495 19.15 1.98 -52.24
CA LYS A 495 20.23 1.91 -51.23
C LYS A 495 20.27 0.58 -50.46
N GLU A 496 19.14 -0.09 -50.32
CA GLU A 496 19.07 -1.40 -49.65
C GLU A 496 19.69 -2.52 -50.51
N ASN A 497 19.61 -2.39 -51.83
CA ASN A 497 20.26 -3.33 -52.76
C ASN A 497 21.79 -3.14 -52.81
N GLU A 498 22.31 -1.90 -52.72
CA GLU A 498 23.75 -1.65 -52.57
C GLU A 498 24.34 -2.25 -51.28
N CYS A 499 23.53 -2.35 -50.21
CA CYS A 499 23.98 -2.90 -48.93
C CYS A 499 23.98 -4.45 -48.92
N LYS A 500 23.18 -5.10 -49.78
CA LYS A 500 23.16 -6.57 -49.93
C LYS A 500 24.32 -7.07 -50.80
N ASP A 501 24.68 -6.36 -51.86
CA ASP A 501 25.78 -6.77 -52.74
C ASP A 501 27.17 -6.64 -52.09
N MET A 502 27.37 -5.66 -51.18
CA MET A 502 28.62 -5.55 -50.41
C MET A 502 28.79 -6.66 -49.37
N HIS A 503 27.70 -7.14 -48.76
CA HIS A 503 27.75 -8.18 -47.73
C HIS A 503 27.87 -9.60 -48.31
N GLN A 504 27.45 -9.81 -49.55
CA GLN A 504 27.56 -11.09 -50.24
C GLN A 504 28.95 -11.27 -50.89
N ASN A 505 29.55 -10.21 -51.44
CA ASN A 505 30.93 -10.28 -51.95
C ASN A 505 32.00 -10.41 -50.85
N SER A 506 31.76 -9.86 -49.65
CA SER A 506 32.71 -10.01 -48.53
C SER A 506 32.68 -11.40 -47.87
N LYS A 507 31.60 -12.17 -48.05
CA LYS A 507 31.46 -13.52 -47.46
C LYS A 507 31.99 -14.62 -48.38
N VAL A 508 32.03 -14.38 -49.69
CA VAL A 508 32.60 -15.33 -50.66
C VAL A 508 34.14 -15.22 -50.72
N LEU A 509 34.73 -14.06 -50.43
CA LEU A 509 36.20 -13.91 -50.45
C LEU A 509 36.92 -14.53 -49.22
N ASN A 510 36.22 -14.77 -48.11
CA ASN A 510 36.84 -15.26 -46.87
C ASN A 510 36.84 -16.79 -46.69
N ASP A 511 36.04 -17.54 -47.47
CA ASP A 511 36.00 -19.01 -47.38
C ASP A 511 36.99 -19.70 -48.35
N ASP A 512 37.47 -19.01 -49.39
CA ASP A 512 38.47 -19.53 -50.33
C ASP A 512 39.93 -19.26 -49.91
N GLU A 513 40.19 -18.37 -48.94
CA GLU A 513 41.55 -18.10 -48.43
C GLU A 513 41.92 -18.95 -47.18
N LEU A 514 40.97 -19.73 -46.63
CA LEU A 514 41.19 -20.61 -45.47
C LEU A 514 41.31 -22.11 -45.84
N LYS A 515 41.52 -22.44 -47.12
CA LYS A 515 41.78 -23.82 -47.60
C LYS A 515 43.14 -24.03 -48.27
N THR A 516 44.10 -23.12 -48.11
CA THR A 516 45.48 -23.28 -48.62
C THR A 516 46.58 -23.04 -47.58
N LYS A 517 46.30 -23.29 -46.30
CA LYS A 517 47.34 -23.53 -45.27
C LYS A 517 46.89 -24.57 -44.24
N LEU A 518 46.89 -25.84 -44.65
CA LEU A 518 47.24 -26.98 -43.80
C LEU A 518 47.80 -28.10 -44.66
#